data_AF-A0A4V2X3G2-F1
#
_entry.id   AF-A0A4V2X3G2-F1
#
_cell.length_a   1.000
_cell.length_b   1.000
_cell.length_c   1.000
_cell.angle_alpha   90.00
_cell.angle_beta   90.00
_cell.angle_gamma   90.00
#
_symmetry.space_group_name_H-M   'P 1'
#
loop_
_entity.id
_entity.type
_entity.pdbx_description
1 polymer ?
#
loop_
_entity_poly.entity_id
_entity_poly.type
_entity_poly.pdbx_seq_one_letter_code
_entity_poly.pdbx_strand_id
1 'polypeptide(L)'
;MLLGSLLSMLGFSEPPGQTSVTRISGEHSLLSRTTVRQDVARFQCLQSESGRCFYQLYREQCADGQRAQVCNREALMDFAVVVGYTREMTGLPDGFAQQVTIHK
;
A
#
# COMPACT_ATOMS: atom_id res chain seq x y z
N MET A 1 -11.80 11.43 -49.69
CA MET A 1 -11.82 10.55 -48.50
C MET A 1 -10.80 11.07 -47.50
N LEU A 2 -11.24 11.87 -46.52
CA LEU A 2 -10.40 12.45 -45.46
C LEU A 2 -11.30 12.64 -44.22
N LEU A 3 -11.63 11.55 -43.55
CA LEU A 3 -12.37 11.59 -42.28
C LEU A 3 -11.87 10.44 -41.39
N GLY A 4 -10.74 10.64 -40.70
CA GLY A 4 -10.10 9.53 -39.98
C GLY A 4 -9.12 9.90 -38.85
N SER A 5 -9.08 11.14 -38.37
CA SER A 5 -8.03 11.56 -37.40
C SER A 5 -8.54 12.32 -36.16
N LEU A 6 -9.78 12.09 -35.70
CA LEU A 6 -10.37 12.87 -34.60
C LEU A 6 -10.52 12.13 -33.25
N LEU A 7 -10.12 10.86 -33.12
CA LEU A 7 -10.28 10.10 -31.87
C LEU A 7 -9.06 10.07 -30.94
N SER A 8 -7.97 10.76 -31.26
CA SER A 8 -6.70 10.66 -30.51
C SER A 8 -6.66 11.42 -29.18
N MET A 9 -7.74 12.13 -28.79
CA MET A 9 -7.76 13.02 -27.61
C MET A 9 -8.68 12.54 -26.48
N LEU A 10 -9.23 11.32 -26.57
CA LEU A 10 -9.91 10.69 -25.43
C LEU A 10 -8.83 10.09 -24.50
N GLY A 11 -8.13 10.96 -23.78
CA GLY A 11 -7.28 10.55 -22.67
C GLY A 11 -8.18 10.00 -21.57
N PHE A 12 -8.24 8.67 -21.43
CA PHE A 12 -8.89 8.04 -20.29
C PHE A 12 -8.08 8.41 -19.05
N SER A 13 -8.63 9.29 -18.21
CA SER A 13 -8.01 9.63 -16.93
C SER A 13 -8.15 8.42 -16.01
N GLU A 14 -7.03 7.76 -15.74
CA GLU A 14 -7.03 6.65 -14.78
C GLU A 14 -7.32 7.23 -13.38
N PRO A 15 -8.19 6.60 -12.57
CA PRO A 15 -8.48 7.09 -11.23
C PRO A 15 -7.21 7.24 -10.41
N PRO A 16 -7.08 8.30 -9.59
CA PRO A 16 -5.89 8.51 -8.78
C PRO A 16 -5.68 7.31 -7.84
N GLY A 17 -4.45 6.80 -7.84
CA GLY A 17 -4.02 5.74 -6.93
C GLY A 17 -3.09 6.27 -5.85
N GLN A 18 -3.09 5.64 -4.69
CA GLN A 18 -2.11 5.90 -3.64
C GLN A 18 -0.95 4.91 -3.76
N THR A 19 0.29 5.38 -3.64
CA THR A 19 1.47 4.51 -3.57
C THR A 19 2.27 4.85 -2.33
N SER A 20 2.58 3.83 -1.52
CA SER A 20 3.49 3.90 -0.38
C SER A 20 4.70 3.03 -0.65
N VAL A 21 5.90 3.51 -0.30
CA VAL A 21 7.15 2.75 -0.40
C VAL A 21 7.83 2.81 0.95
N THR A 22 8.12 1.64 1.53
CA THR A 22 8.90 1.54 2.76
C THR A 22 10.28 1.02 2.42
N ARG A 23 11.31 1.76 2.83
CA ARG A 23 12.71 1.36 2.70
C ARG A 23 13.38 1.43 4.07
N ILE A 24 13.95 0.31 4.49
CA ILE A 24 14.84 0.19 5.65
C ILE A 24 16.20 -0.22 5.10
N SER A 25 17.23 0.55 5.44
CA SER A 25 18.61 0.33 5.02
C SER A 25 19.48 0.00 6.24
N GLY A 26 20.54 -0.77 6.05
CA GLY A 26 21.45 -1.20 7.11
C GLY A 26 21.64 -2.72 7.09
N GLU A 27 22.06 -3.29 8.22
CA GLU A 27 22.20 -4.74 8.42
C GLU A 27 20.90 -5.47 8.05
N HIS A 28 19.78 -4.97 8.56
CA HIS A 28 18.44 -5.46 8.25
C HIS A 28 17.79 -4.64 7.13
N SER A 29 18.02 -5.05 5.89
CA SER A 29 17.45 -4.36 4.72
C SER A 29 16.03 -4.82 4.39
N LEU A 30 15.16 -3.87 4.03
CA LEU A 30 13.81 -4.11 3.55
C LEU A 30 13.41 -3.05 2.52
N LEU A 31 12.79 -3.49 1.44
CA LEU A 31 12.13 -2.64 0.46
C LEU A 31 10.77 -3.23 0.12
N SER A 32 9.72 -2.47 0.38
CA SER A 32 8.35 -2.85 0.05
C SER A 32 7.64 -1.71 -0.66
N ARG A 33 6.63 -2.06 -1.46
CA ARG A 33 5.74 -1.11 -2.13
C ARG A 33 4.31 -1.56 -1.95
N THR A 34 3.43 -0.61 -1.67
CA THR A 34 1.99 -0.83 -1.67
C THR A 34 1.33 0.18 -2.59
N THR A 35 0.45 -0.30 -3.47
CA THR A 35 -0.35 0.56 -4.35
C THR A 35 -1.83 0.28 -4.13
N VAL A 36 -2.63 1.32 -3.92
CA VAL A 36 -4.09 1.23 -3.82
C VAL A 36 -4.69 1.95 -5.03
N ARG A 37 -5.44 1.21 -5.86
CA ARG A 37 -6.15 1.71 -7.03
C ARG A 37 -7.49 0.99 -7.16
N GLN A 38 -8.57 1.72 -7.39
CA GLN A 38 -9.91 1.14 -7.63
C GLN A 38 -10.28 0.06 -6.59
N ASP A 39 -10.08 0.36 -5.31
CA ASP A 39 -10.35 -0.52 -4.15
C ASP A 39 -9.53 -1.83 -4.10
N VAL A 40 -8.51 -1.94 -4.94
CA VAL A 40 -7.52 -3.03 -4.91
C VAL A 40 -6.22 -2.52 -4.31
N ALA A 41 -5.81 -3.09 -3.19
CA ALA A 41 -4.50 -2.90 -2.60
C ALA A 41 -3.55 -4.01 -3.06
N ARG A 42 -2.42 -3.62 -3.68
CA ARG A 42 -1.33 -4.53 -4.06
C ARG A 42 -0.15 -4.31 -3.13
N PHE A 43 0.26 -5.35 -2.41
CA PHE A 43 1.39 -5.37 -1.49
C PHE A 43 2.55 -6.15 -2.11
N GLN A 44 3.68 -5.48 -2.36
CA GLN A 44 4.83 -6.04 -3.04
C GLN A 44 6.05 -6.05 -2.12
N CYS A 45 6.66 -7.23 -1.96
CA CYS A 45 7.94 -7.35 -1.27
C CYS A 45 9.07 -7.32 -2.30
N LEU A 46 9.82 -6.23 -2.37
CA LEU A 46 10.88 -6.05 -3.38
C LEU A 46 12.24 -6.54 -2.86
N GLN A 47 12.49 -6.37 -1.56
CA GLN A 47 13.70 -6.83 -0.88
C GLN A 47 13.40 -7.05 0.60
N SER A 48 13.97 -8.09 1.20
CA SER A 48 13.97 -8.30 2.65
C SER A 48 15.08 -9.31 2.98
N GLU A 49 15.90 -9.02 3.98
CA GLU A 49 16.95 -9.94 4.42
C GLU A 49 16.37 -11.29 4.88
N SER A 50 15.21 -11.28 5.55
CA SER A 50 14.50 -12.50 6.00
C SER A 50 13.81 -13.29 4.89
N GLY A 51 13.86 -12.80 3.64
CA GLY A 51 13.13 -13.36 2.51
C GLY A 51 11.62 -13.07 2.50
N ARG A 52 11.10 -12.35 3.51
CA ARG A 52 9.68 -11.98 3.64
C ARG A 52 9.49 -10.55 4.13
N CYS A 53 8.47 -9.88 3.65
CA CYS A 53 7.99 -8.60 4.19
C CYS A 53 6.74 -8.89 5.03
N PHE A 54 6.76 -8.52 6.30
CA PHE A 54 5.65 -8.75 7.22
C PHE A 54 4.83 -7.47 7.33
N TYR A 55 3.60 -7.54 6.87
CA TYR A 55 2.65 -6.44 6.84
C TYR A 55 1.68 -6.56 8.01
N GLN A 56 1.44 -5.44 8.66
CA GLN A 56 0.36 -5.25 9.62
C GLN A 56 -0.53 -4.11 9.11
N LEU A 57 -1.81 -4.41 8.89
CA LEU A 57 -2.83 -3.45 8.49
C LEU A 57 -3.67 -3.05 9.69
N TYR A 58 -3.99 -1.77 9.80
CA TYR A 58 -4.78 -1.24 10.89
C TYR A 58 -5.60 -0.02 10.45
N ARG A 59 -6.61 0.35 11.23
CA ARG A 59 -7.26 1.67 11.11
C ARG A 59 -6.94 2.51 12.34
N GLU A 60 -6.65 3.79 12.12
CA GLU A 60 -6.47 4.75 13.21
C GLU A 60 -7.81 5.43 13.48
N GLN A 61 -8.25 5.38 14.74
CA GLN A 61 -9.42 6.08 15.23
C GLN A 61 -8.93 7.17 16.17
N CYS A 62 -8.85 8.39 15.65
CA CYS A 62 -8.47 9.56 16.41
C CYS A 62 -9.75 10.31 16.82
N ALA A 63 -9.88 10.69 18.09
CA ALA A 63 -10.97 11.57 18.52
C ALA A 63 -10.70 13.01 18.02
N ASP A 64 -11.72 13.67 17.47
CA ASP A 64 -11.59 15.03 16.97
C ASP A 64 -11.38 16.04 18.11
N GLY A 65 -10.43 16.96 17.92
CA GLY A 65 -10.37 18.23 18.65
C GLY A 65 -9.32 18.39 19.75
N GLN A 66 -8.44 17.42 20.01
CA GLN A 66 -7.37 17.60 21.00
C GLN A 66 -5.99 17.31 20.40
N ARG A 67 -5.19 18.38 20.31
CA ARG A 67 -3.77 18.31 19.89
C ARG A 67 -3.05 17.38 20.86
N ALA A 68 -2.54 16.25 20.33
CA ALA A 68 -1.81 15.19 21.01
C ALA A 68 -2.65 14.17 21.80
N GLN A 69 -3.68 13.58 21.18
CA GLN A 69 -4.28 12.34 21.69
C GLN A 69 -3.68 11.12 20.99
N VAL A 70 -3.42 10.06 21.77
CA VAL A 70 -3.03 8.74 21.26
C VAL A 70 -4.19 8.19 20.43
N CYS A 71 -4.01 8.08 19.11
CA CYS A 71 -5.02 7.46 18.26
C CYS A 71 -5.13 5.98 18.61
N ASN A 72 -6.36 5.48 18.76
CA ASN A 72 -6.57 4.05 18.94
C ASN A 72 -6.28 3.34 17.62
N ARG A 73 -5.46 2.29 17.66
CA ARG A 73 -5.15 1.45 16.50
C ARG A 73 -5.91 0.16 16.60
N GLU A 74 -6.83 -0.05 15.66
CA GLU A 74 -7.50 -1.34 15.52
C GLU A 74 -6.82 -2.15 14.43
N ALA A 75 -6.28 -3.31 14.81
CA ALA A 75 -5.67 -4.24 13.88
C ALA A 75 -6.74 -4.83 12.93
N LEU A 76 -6.46 -4.81 11.64
CA LEU A 76 -7.32 -5.37 10.60
C LEU A 76 -6.81 -6.74 10.16
N MET A 77 -5.52 -6.86 9.89
CA MET A 77 -4.91 -8.10 9.42
C MET A 77 -3.39 -8.05 9.50
N ASP A 78 -2.77 -9.21 9.74
CA ASP A 78 -1.33 -9.43 9.58
C ASP A 78 -1.06 -10.49 8.52
N PHE A 79 -0.01 -10.30 7.72
CA PHE A 79 0.42 -11.29 6.74
C PHE A 79 1.87 -11.10 6.29
N ALA A 80 2.44 -12.15 5.69
CA ALA A 80 3.74 -12.08 5.05
C ALA A 80 3.63 -12.17 3.52
N VAL A 81 4.48 -11.43 2.82
CA VAL A 81 4.69 -11.53 1.37
C VAL A 81 6.13 -11.97 1.13
N VAL A 82 6.33 -13.03 0.34
CA VAL A 82 7.68 -13.50 -0.04
C VAL A 82 8.34 -12.48 -0.96
N VAL A 83 9.66 -12.30 -0.86
CA VAL A 83 10.42 -11.43 -1.79
C VAL A 83 10.14 -11.82 -3.24
N GLY A 84 9.86 -10.83 -4.08
CA GLY A 84 9.47 -10.98 -5.48
C GLY A 84 7.98 -11.22 -5.72
N TYR A 85 7.21 -11.53 -4.67
CA TYR A 85 5.77 -11.79 -4.78
C TYR A 85 4.95 -10.54 -4.52
N THR A 86 3.71 -10.58 -5.01
CA THR A 86 2.68 -9.58 -4.75
C THR A 86 1.47 -10.27 -4.14
N ARG A 87 0.88 -9.65 -3.11
CA ARG A 87 -0.44 -10.03 -2.59
C ARG A 87 -1.44 -8.93 -2.94
N GLU A 88 -2.57 -9.31 -3.50
CA GLU A 88 -3.67 -8.40 -3.81
C GLU A 88 -4.80 -8.60 -2.81
N MET A 89 -5.43 -7.50 -2.41
CA MET A 89 -6.59 -7.52 -1.51
C MET A 89 -7.61 -6.49 -1.95
N THR A 90 -8.87 -6.88 -1.85
CA THR A 90 -10.04 -6.03 -2.05
C THR A 90 -10.81 -5.90 -0.75
N GLY A 91 -11.67 -4.88 -0.65
CA GLY A 91 -12.55 -4.71 0.52
C GLY A 91 -11.83 -4.28 1.79
N LEU A 92 -10.65 -3.66 1.66
CA LEU A 92 -10.04 -2.96 2.78
C LEU A 92 -10.83 -1.68 3.07
N PRO A 93 -10.99 -1.28 4.35
CA PRO A 93 -11.62 -0.01 4.68
C PRO A 93 -10.88 1.17 4.06
N ASP A 94 -11.62 2.19 3.64
CA ASP A 94 -11.03 3.45 3.19
C ASP A 94 -10.12 4.03 4.27
N GLY A 95 -8.95 4.52 3.84
CA GLY A 95 -7.99 5.16 4.75
C GLY A 95 -7.27 4.19 5.71
N PHE A 96 -7.27 2.88 5.44
CA PHE A 96 -6.43 1.95 6.22
C PHE A 96 -4.96 2.39 6.21
N ALA A 97 -4.28 2.16 7.32
CA ALA A 97 -2.85 2.36 7.49
C ALA A 97 -2.12 1.01 7.49
N GLN A 98 -0.82 1.05 7.22
CA GLN A 98 0.03 -0.13 7.15
C GLN A 98 1.38 0.13 7.81
N GLN A 99 1.93 -0.93 8.39
CA GLN A 99 3.31 -1.00 8.82
C GLN A 99 3.97 -2.25 8.22
N VAL A 100 5.26 -2.15 7.89
CA VAL A 100 6.04 -3.28 7.40
C VAL A 100 7.25 -3.48 8.32
N THR A 101 7.42 -4.68 8.85
CA THR A 101 8.48 -5.03 9.80
C THR A 101 9.42 -6.09 9.24
N ILE A 102 10.63 -6.13 9.81
CA ILE A 102 11.61 -7.19 9.59
C ILE A 102 11.48 -8.14 10.77
N HIS A 103 11.32 -9.43 10.49
CA HIS A 103 11.43 -10.48 11.50
C HIS A 103 12.80 -11.14 11.36
N LYS A 104 13.44 -11.45 12.49
CA LYS A 104 14.71 -12.18 12.56
C LYS A 104 14.49 -13.68 12.45
#